data_AF-A0A8T6VQI1-F1
#
_entry.id   AF-A0A8T6VQI1-F1
#
_cell.length_a   1.000
_cell.length_b   1.000
_cell.length_c   1.000
_cell.angle_alpha   90.00
_cell.angle_beta   90.00
_cell.angle_gamma   90.00
#
_symmetry.space_group_name_H-M   'P 1'
#
loop_
_entity.id
_entity.type
_entity.pdbx_description
1 polymer ?
#
loop_
_entity_poly.entity_id
_entity_poly.type
_entity_poly.pdbx_seq_one_letter_code
_entity_poly.pdbx_strand_id
1 'polypeptide(L)' 'MQAYVLINCETGAESAVINELKKLPEVVEINGIWGKYDIFAKIVTETPQEIDKLISNL' A
#
# COMPACT_ATOMS: atom_id res chain seq x y z
N MET A 1 8.51 12.63 -1.62
CA MET A 1 9.22 11.36 -1.92
C MET A 1 8.21 10.33 -2.39
N GLN A 2 8.63 9.37 -3.20
CA GLN A 2 7.74 8.33 -3.74
C GLN A 2 8.30 6.96 -3.38
N ALA A 3 7.44 6.07 -2.89
CA ALA A 3 7.76 4.68 -2.61
C ALA A 3 6.78 3.76 -3.33
N TYR A 4 7.28 2.61 -3.76
CA TYR A 4 6.50 1.54 -4.36
C TYR A 4 6.54 0.35 -3.43
N VAL A 5 5.36 -0.08 -2.98
CA VAL A 5 5.20 -1.16 -2.01
C VAL A 5 4.42 -2.29 -2.65
N LEU A 6 4.95 -3.50 -2.51
CA LEU A 6 4.31 -4.74 -2.93
C LEU A 6 3.87 -5.47 -1.67
N ILE A 7 2.58 -5.76 -1.58
CA ILE A 7 1.96 -6.34 -0.38
C ILE A 7 1.45 -7.73 -0.73
N ASN A 8 1.74 -8.69 0.15
CA ASN A 8 1.15 -10.01 0.14
C ASN A 8 0.00 -10.00 1.15
N CYS A 9 -1.17 -10.46 0.77
CA CYS A 9 -2.34 -10.56 1.64
C CYS A 9 -2.75 -12.02 1.81
N GLU A 10 -3.29 -12.33 2.99
CA GLU A 10 -3.95 -13.62 3.17
C GLU A 10 -5.20 -13.72 2.27
N THR A 11 -5.50 -14.96 1.86
CA THR A 11 -6.58 -15.26 0.92
C THR A 11 -7.91 -14.62 1.37
N GLY A 12 -8.43 -13.71 0.55
CA GLY A 12 -9.70 -13.01 0.79
C GLY A 12 -9.60 -11.67 1.53
N ALA A 13 -8.41 -11.29 2.03
CA ALA A 13 -8.20 -10.01 2.70
C ALA A 13 -7.86 -8.85 1.75
N GLU A 14 -7.51 -9.14 0.49
CA GLU A 14 -7.04 -8.14 -0.49
C GLU A 14 -7.98 -6.93 -0.61
N SER A 15 -9.28 -7.21 -0.76
CA SER A 15 -10.28 -6.14 -0.96
C SER A 15 -10.41 -5.23 0.26
N ALA A 16 -10.28 -5.79 1.47
CA ALA A 16 -10.34 -5.01 2.70
C ALA A 16 -9.10 -4.13 2.85
N VAL A 17 -7.90 -4.70 2.59
CA VAL A 17 -6.63 -3.99 2.67
C VAL A 17 -6.56 -2.87 1.63
N ILE A 18 -6.98 -3.13 0.38
CA ILE A 18 -7.06 -2.09 -0.65
C ILE A 18 -7.99 -0.96 -0.20
N ASN A 19 -9.15 -1.29 0.37
CA ASN A 19 -10.12 -0.29 0.78
C ASN A 19 -9.66 0.55 1.98
N GLU A 20 -8.91 -0.03 2.91
CA GLU A 20 -8.30 0.70 4.03
C GLU A 20 -7.17 1.62 3.53
N LEU A 21 -6.25 1.08 2.74
CA LEU A 21 -5.13 1.83 2.18
C LEU A 21 -5.58 2.96 1.24
N LYS A 22 -6.66 2.76 0.49
CA LYS A 22 -7.23 3.78 -0.39
C LYS A 22 -7.80 4.99 0.35
N LYS A 23 -8.09 4.87 1.66
CA LYS A 23 -8.53 6.00 2.49
C LYS A 23 -7.37 6.91 2.90
N LEU A 24 -6.13 6.41 2.81
CA LEU A 24 -4.94 7.16 3.17
C LEU A 24 -4.60 8.15 2.04
N PRO A 25 -4.52 9.46 2.32
CA PRO A 25 -4.21 10.47 1.31
C PRO A 25 -2.81 10.33 0.71
N GLU A 26 -1.89 9.65 1.41
CA GLU A 26 -0.54 9.37 0.96
C GLU A 26 -0.50 8.30 -0.15
N VAL A 27 -1.55 7.47 -0.26
CA VAL A 27 -1.65 6.41 -1.28
C VAL A 27 -2.22 7.00 -2.55
N VAL A 28 -1.33 7.26 -3.52
CA VAL A 28 -1.70 7.86 -4.81
C VAL A 28 -2.25 6.81 -5.77
N GLU A 29 -1.76 5.58 -5.67
CA GLU A 29 -2.22 4.48 -6.52
C GLU A 29 -2.23 3.19 -5.71
N ILE A 30 -3.29 2.39 -5.86
CA ILE A 30 -3.36 1.06 -5.27
C ILE A 30 -4.18 0.15 -6.18
N ASN A 31 -3.59 -0.99 -6.55
CA ASN A 31 -4.17 -1.95 -7.47
C ASN A 31 -3.85 -3.37 -7.02
N GLY A 32 -4.83 -4.26 -7.11
CA GLY A 32 -4.58 -5.70 -7.04
C GLY A 32 -3.83 -6.15 -8.29
N ILE A 33 -2.77 -6.93 -8.14
CA ILE A 33 -1.98 -7.47 -9.25
C ILE A 33 -2.05 -8.99 -9.25
N TRP A 34 -2.02 -9.58 -10.44
CA TRP A 34 -1.84 -11.03 -10.55
C TRP A 34 -0.34 -11.35 -10.59
N GLY A 35 0.15 -12.01 -9.55
CA GLY A 35 1.56 -12.39 -9.46
C GLY A 35 1.94 -13.04 -8.15
N LYS A 36 3.22 -12.90 -7.77
CA LYS A 36 3.74 -13.36 -6.47
C LYS A 36 3.20 -12.54 -5.30
N TYR A 37 2.83 -11.30 -5.58
CA TYR A 37 2.20 -10.38 -4.63
C TYR A 37 0.78 -10.13 -5.10
N ASP A 38 -0.05 -9.71 -4.15
CA ASP A 38 -1.48 -9.57 -4.34
C ASP A 38 -1.84 -8.11 -4.61
N ILE A 39 -1.09 -7.17 -4.03
CA ILE A 39 -1.36 -5.73 -4.13
C ILE A 39 -0.09 -4.96 -4.48
N PHE A 40 -0.24 -3.97 -5.36
CA PHE A 40 0.72 -2.93 -5.65
C PHE A 40 0.20 -1.58 -5.18
N ALA A 41 1.00 -0.86 -4.39
CA ALA A 41 0.68 0.47 -3.91
C ALA A 41 1.81 1.46 -4.19
N LYS A 42 1.44 2.66 -4.66
CA LYS A 42 2.31 3.81 -4.83
C LYS A 42 1.97 4.83 -3.75
N ILE A 43 2.94 5.12 -2.90
CA ILE A 43 2.82 6.06 -1.79
C ILE A 43 3.66 7.28 -2.11
N VAL A 44 3.09 8.47 -1.89
CA VAL A 44 3.78 9.74 -2.05
C VAL A 44 3.60 10.55 -0.77
N THR A 45 4.70 10.85 -0.11
CA THR A 45 4.74 11.65 1.13
C THR A 45 5.65 12.85 0.96
N GLU A 46 5.61 13.79 1.90
CA GLU A 46 6.54 14.91 1.90
C GLU A 46 7.90 14.50 2.47
N THR A 47 7.90 13.60 3.47
CA THR A 47 9.11 13.17 4.19
C THR A 47 9.30 11.64 4.18
N PRO A 48 10.54 11.14 4.25
CA PRO A 48 10.82 9.71 4.30
C PRO A 48 10.32 9.05 5.60
N GLN A 49 10.32 9.78 6.72
CA GLN A 49 9.84 9.26 8.01
C GLN A 49 8.36 8.86 7.96
N GLU A 50 7.54 9.56 7.15
CA GLU A 50 6.14 9.20 6.98
C GLU A 50 5.96 7.87 6.25
N ILE A 51 6.84 7.56 5.29
CA ILE A 51 6.82 6.26 4.59
C ILE A 51 7.13 5.14 5.58
N ASP A 52 8.19 5.28 6.38
CA ASP A 52 8.55 4.31 7.42
C ASP A 52 7.41 4.07 8.41
N LYS A 53 6.73 5.14 8.82
CA LYS A 53 5.60 5.05 9.75
C LYS A 53 4.39 4.36 9.11
N LEU A 54 4.13 4.61 7.83
CA LEU A 54 3.00 4.01 7.11
C LEU A 54 3.25 2.51 6.87
N ILE A 55 4.49 2.13 6.53
CA ILE A 55 4.89 0.72 6.37
C ILE A 55 4.89 -0.02 7.71
N SER A 56 5.30 0.62 8.80
CA SER A 56 5.34 -0.01 10.14
C SER A 56 3.95 -0.32 10.71
N ASN A 57 2.89 0.28 10.17
CA ASN A 57 1.51 0.04 10.60
C ASN A 57 0.74 -0.91 9.67
N LEU A 58 1.42 -1.48 8.66
CA LEU A 58 0.90 -2.51 7.76
C LEU A 58 1.36 -3.90 8.24
#